data_AF-A0A1I3VV40-F1
#
_entry.id   AF-A0A1I3VV40-F1
#
_cell.length_a   1.000
_cell.length_b   1.000
_cell.length_c   1.000
_cell.angle_alpha   90.00
_cell.angle_beta   90.00
_cell.angle_gamma   90.00
#
_symmetry.space_group_name_H-M   'P 1'
#
loop_
_entity.id
_entity.type
_entity.pdbx_description
1 polymer ?
#
loop_
_entity_poly.entity_id
_entity_poly.type
_entity_poly.pdbx_seq_one_letter_code
_entity_poly.pdbx_strand_id
1 'polypeptide(L)'
;MRYQINGYTDMYTVIANERKIGGAIEASSIRLRTGEVYGNAVLTRLEMSGAHFCSIGFVTEEGQRLIVHVDDVSMIADARHVNVCELRNDCMRAEKKADRMKRLKRLCELNEGSCTLTFQEEALLLAQDVGLEEAHAQVDLSFLPQAEKSKVVRIA
;
A
#
# COMPACT_ATOMS: atom_id res chain seq x y z
N MET A 1 0.79 -8.56 -6.02
CA MET A 1 1.44 -9.58 -5.17
C MET A 1 1.76 -8.92 -3.84
N ARG A 2 1.29 -9.48 -2.72
CA ARG A 2 1.62 -8.93 -1.39
C ARG A 2 2.86 -9.63 -0.86
N TYR A 3 3.74 -8.86 -0.24
CA TYR A 3 5.04 -9.34 0.23
C TYR A 3 4.91 -9.72 1.70
N GLN A 4 5.50 -10.85 2.07
CA GLN A 4 5.69 -11.16 3.48
C GLN A 4 6.70 -10.17 4.06
N ILE A 5 6.41 -9.65 5.25
CA ILE A 5 7.29 -8.72 5.95
C ILE A 5 7.98 -9.48 7.08
N ASN A 6 9.29 -9.67 6.98
CA ASN A 6 10.09 -10.36 8.00
C ASN A 6 11.05 -9.43 8.75
N GLY A 7 11.19 -8.18 8.31
CA GLY A 7 12.05 -7.19 8.95
C GLY A 7 12.14 -5.88 8.19
N TYR A 8 13.05 -5.02 8.64
CA TYR A 8 13.21 -3.67 8.11
C TYR A 8 13.59 -3.61 6.63
N THR A 9 14.36 -4.58 6.12
CA THR A 9 14.70 -4.64 4.69
C THR A 9 13.46 -4.86 3.81
N ASP A 10 12.55 -5.73 4.23
CA ASP A 10 11.30 -5.98 3.51
C ASP A 10 10.40 -4.74 3.57
N MET A 11 10.32 -4.12 4.75
CA MET A 11 9.57 -2.88 4.94
C MET A 11 10.10 -1.75 4.07
N TYR A 12 11.42 -1.55 4.07
CA TYR A 12 12.10 -0.57 3.22
C TYR A 12 11.79 -0.82 1.74
N THR A 13 11.92 -2.07 1.30
CA THR A 13 11.71 -2.46 -0.10
C THR A 13 10.30 -2.10 -0.55
N VAL A 14 9.30 -2.40 0.28
CA VAL A 14 7.91 -2.08 -0.03
C VAL A 14 7.68 -0.57 -0.06
N ILE A 15 8.15 0.16 0.96
CA ILE A 15 7.98 1.62 1.04
C ILE A 15 8.69 2.33 -0.11
N ALA A 16 9.93 1.96 -0.41
CA ALA A 16 10.73 2.58 -1.48
C ALA A 16 10.16 2.30 -2.88
N ASN A 17 9.45 1.18 -3.06
CA ASN A 17 8.88 0.78 -4.35
C ASN A 17 7.35 0.91 -4.42
N GLU A 18 6.71 1.59 -3.47
CA GLU A 18 5.25 1.68 -3.33
C GLU A 18 4.56 2.07 -4.66
N ARG A 19 5.18 2.96 -5.45
CA ARG A 19 4.63 3.37 -6.75
C ARG A 19 4.55 2.25 -7.79
N LYS A 20 5.43 1.25 -7.71
CA LYS A 20 5.56 0.13 -8.64
C LYS A 20 4.78 -1.10 -8.19
N ILE A 21 4.73 -1.36 -6.88
CA ILE A 21 4.10 -2.57 -6.33
C ILE A 21 2.74 -2.31 -5.67
N GLY A 22 2.36 -1.05 -5.48
CA GLY A 22 1.13 -0.63 -4.79
C GLY A 22 1.15 -0.95 -3.30
N GLY A 23 0.02 -0.71 -2.64
CA GLY A 23 -0.20 -1.09 -1.24
C GLY A 23 0.38 -0.16 -0.20
N ALA A 24 0.29 -0.63 1.04
CA ALA A 24 0.87 -0.01 2.21
C ALA A 24 1.30 -1.08 3.22
N ILE A 25 2.15 -0.70 4.17
CA ILE A 25 2.50 -1.55 5.30
C ILE A 25 1.72 -1.09 6.52
N GLU A 26 0.94 -1.99 7.08
CA GLU A 26 0.24 -1.80 8.35
C GLU A 26 0.76 -2.79 9.37
N ALA A 27 1.14 -2.29 10.55
CA ALA A 27 1.45 -3.10 11.71
C ALA A 27 0.23 -3.17 12.64
N SER A 28 -0.02 -4.36 13.21
CA SER A 28 -1.10 -4.50 14.21
C SER A 28 -0.80 -3.63 15.44
N SER A 29 0.47 -3.54 15.82
CA SER A 29 0.94 -2.57 16.80
C SER A 29 2.42 -2.20 16.62
N ILE A 30 2.76 -0.95 16.97
CA ILE A 30 4.15 -0.50 17.16
C ILE A 30 4.28 -0.07 18.62
N ARG A 31 5.26 -0.65 19.34
CA ARG A 31 5.57 -0.30 20.72
C ARG A 31 6.90 0.44 20.81
N LEU A 32 6.89 1.62 21.41
CA LEU A 32 8.12 2.37 21.72
C LEU A 32 8.74 1.90 23.04
N ARG A 33 10.04 2.14 23.20
CA ARG A 33 10.81 1.80 24.41
C ARG A 33 10.27 2.49 25.67
N THR A 34 9.68 3.66 25.49
CA THR A 34 9.00 4.46 26.52
C THR A 34 7.67 3.84 26.98
N GLY A 35 7.13 2.87 26.25
CA GLY A 35 5.95 2.08 26.62
C GLY A 35 4.69 2.39 25.81
N GLU A 36 4.67 3.48 25.03
CA GLU A 36 3.57 3.81 24.13
C GLU A 36 3.35 2.69 23.11
N VAL A 37 2.07 2.41 22.83
CA VAL A 37 1.64 1.41 21.85
C VAL A 37 0.68 2.07 20.89
N TYR A 38 0.98 1.98 19.60
CA TYR A 38 0.15 2.50 18.52
C TYR A 38 -0.45 1.33 17.74
N GLY A 39 -1.77 1.20 17.77
CA GLY A 39 -2.53 0.21 17.00
C GLY A 39 -2.65 0.59 15.53
N ASN A 40 -2.85 -0.42 14.67
CA ASN A 40 -3.05 -0.31 13.21
C ASN A 40 -2.21 0.82 12.58
N ALA A 41 -0.93 0.87 12.94
CA ALA A 41 -0.03 1.94 12.53
C ALA A 41 0.45 1.67 11.11
N VAL A 42 0.36 2.68 10.25
CA VAL A 42 0.78 2.56 8.85
C VAL A 42 2.16 3.14 8.70
N LEU A 43 3.12 2.32 8.28
CA LEU A 43 4.48 2.78 8.03
C LEU A 43 4.48 3.60 6.73
N THR A 44 5.05 4.80 6.81
CA THR A 44 5.16 5.72 5.69
C THR A 44 6.59 5.98 5.26
N ARG A 45 7.56 5.70 6.14
CA ARG A 45 8.97 5.97 5.87
C ARG A 45 9.89 5.06 6.66
N LEU A 46 11.00 4.68 6.03
CA LEU A 46 12.12 4.05 6.71
C LEU A 46 13.40 4.63 6.11
N GLU A 47 14.20 5.30 6.94
CA GLU A 47 15.39 6.03 6.47
C GLU A 47 16.65 5.22 6.74
N MET A 48 17.58 5.27 5.79
CA MET A 48 18.87 4.61 5.87
C MET A 48 20.01 5.64 5.81
N SER A 49 21.05 5.39 6.60
CA SER A 49 22.35 6.02 6.46
C SER A 49 23.39 4.92 6.19
N GLY A 50 23.89 4.87 4.95
CA GLY A 50 24.70 3.75 4.48
C GLY A 50 23.93 2.43 4.57
N ALA A 51 24.47 1.48 5.32
CA ALA A 51 23.85 0.16 5.52
C ALA A 51 22.93 0.07 6.76
N HIS A 52 22.74 1.17 7.50
CA HIS A 52 21.99 1.18 8.75
C HIS A 52 20.65 1.88 8.60
N PHE A 53 19.60 1.30 9.19
CA PHE A 53 18.32 2.01 9.38
C PHE A 53 18.46 3.01 10.54
N CYS A 54 17.95 4.22 10.35
CA CYS A 54 18.09 5.32 11.31
C CYS A 54 16.76 5.69 11.96
N SER A 55 15.73 5.90 11.14
CA SER A 55 14.43 6.35 11.60
C SER A 55 13.31 5.59 10.90
N ILE A 56 12.19 5.46 11.60
CA ILE A 56 10.93 4.95 11.06
C ILE A 56 9.86 6.02 11.22
N GLY A 57 9.16 6.29 10.13
CA GLY A 57 8.00 7.16 10.10
C GLY A 57 6.73 6.33 9.96
N PHE A 58 5.74 6.59 10.81
CA PHE A 58 4.44 5.94 10.75
C PHE A 58 3.31 6.90 11.12
N VAL A 59 2.09 6.54 10.74
CA VAL A 59 0.88 7.28 11.06
C VAL A 59 0.02 6.44 11.99
N THR A 60 -0.43 7.05 13.09
CA THR A 60 -1.30 6.43 14.09
C THR A 60 -2.74 6.33 13.58
N GLU A 61 -3.60 5.58 14.27
CA GLU A 61 -5.03 5.50 13.95
C GLU A 61 -5.72 6.87 14.01
N GLU A 62 -5.27 7.74 14.90
CA GLU A 62 -5.76 9.13 15.05
C GLU A 62 -5.21 10.07 13.97
N GLY A 63 -4.42 9.57 13.02
CA GLY A 63 -3.84 10.35 11.93
C GLY A 63 -2.60 11.14 12.34
N GLN A 64 -2.04 10.92 13.53
CA GLN A 64 -0.81 11.59 13.94
C GLN A 64 0.39 11.00 13.20
N ARG A 65 1.26 11.86 12.67
CA ARG A 65 2.48 11.45 11.98
C ARG A 65 3.64 11.48 12.98
N LEU A 66 4.25 10.33 13.21
CA LEU A 66 5.38 10.17 14.10
C LEU A 66 6.62 9.75 13.31
N ILE A 67 7.77 10.29 13.70
CA ILE A 67 9.09 9.86 13.25
C ILE A 67 9.90 9.59 14.50
N VAL A 68 10.39 8.35 14.63
CA VAL A 68 11.17 7.92 15.79
C VAL A 68 12.46 7.26 15.32
N HIS A 69 13.49 7.29 16.17
CA HIS A 69 14.71 6.54 15.91
C HIS A 69 14.39 5.04 15.98
N VAL A 70 15.04 4.21 15.13
CA VAL A 70 14.76 2.76 15.13
C VAL A 70 15.08 2.09 16.46
N ASP A 71 16.06 2.62 17.19
CA ASP A 71 16.41 2.12 18.53
C ASP A 71 15.32 2.41 19.57
N ASP A 72 14.49 3.43 19.36
CA ASP A 72 13.37 3.74 20.25
C ASP A 72 12.17 2.83 20.00
N VAL A 73 12.19 2.03 18.94
CA VAL A 73 11.17 1.00 18.69
C VAL A 73 11.54 -0.28 19.42
N SER A 74 10.71 -0.67 20.37
CA SER A 74 10.87 -1.94 21.09
C SER A 74 10.34 -3.13 20.29
N MET A 75 9.24 -2.95 19.55
CA MET A 75 8.58 -4.03 18.82
C MET A 75 7.67 -3.47 17.72
N ILE A 76 7.64 -4.16 16.58
CA ILE A 76 6.62 -4.02 15.54
C ILE A 76 5.96 -5.40 15.39
N ALA A 77 4.66 -5.49 15.67
CA ALA A 77 3.90 -6.73 15.61
C ALA A 77 3.07 -6.82 14.33
N ASP A 78 3.02 -8.02 13.75
CA ASP A 78 2.20 -8.40 12.58
C ASP A 78 2.17 -7.35 11.47
N ALA A 79 3.35 -6.87 11.06
CA ALA A 79 3.47 -5.99 9.91
C ALA A 79 3.08 -6.74 8.64
N ARG A 80 2.16 -6.16 7.85
CA ARG A 80 1.62 -6.78 6.64
C ARG A 80 1.62 -5.79 5.50
N HIS A 81 2.01 -6.26 4.32
CA HIS A 81 1.80 -5.53 3.08
C HIS A 81 0.37 -5.81 2.60
N VAL A 82 -0.48 -4.79 2.56
CA VAL A 82 -1.91 -4.90 2.21
C VAL A 82 -2.29 -3.94 1.10
N ASN A 83 -3.42 -4.19 0.44
CA ASN A 83 -4.02 -3.18 -0.43
C ASN A 83 -4.41 -1.96 0.40
N VAL A 84 -4.34 -0.77 -0.18
CA VAL A 84 -4.79 0.44 0.50
C VAL A 84 -6.25 0.32 0.95
N CYS A 85 -7.10 -0.33 0.16
CA CYS A 85 -8.50 -0.59 0.50
C CYS A 85 -8.72 -1.53 1.70
N GLU A 86 -7.70 -2.30 2.09
CA GLU A 86 -7.74 -3.26 3.20
C GLU A 86 -7.12 -2.71 4.49
N LEU A 87 -6.53 -1.51 4.45
CA LEU A 87 -6.00 -0.85 5.64
C LEU A 87 -7.09 -0.70 6.70
N ARG A 88 -6.78 -1.02 7.95
CA ARG A 88 -7.65 -0.76 9.11
C ARG A 88 -7.53 0.67 9.60
N ASN A 89 -6.38 1.30 9.38
CA ASN A 89 -6.19 2.72 9.65
C ASN A 89 -7.04 3.57 8.70
N ASP A 90 -8.18 4.06 9.17
CA ASP A 90 -9.14 4.82 8.36
C ASP A 90 -8.55 6.11 7.79
N CYS A 91 -7.74 6.82 8.60
CA CYS A 91 -7.08 8.06 8.18
C CYS A 91 -6.17 7.82 6.97
N MET A 92 -5.29 6.83 7.07
CA MET A 92 -4.35 6.50 6.00
C MET A 92 -5.01 5.78 4.83
N ARG A 93 -6.07 5.01 5.07
CA ARG A 93 -6.90 4.43 4.00
C ARG A 93 -7.49 5.53 3.15
N ALA A 94 -8.16 6.51 3.76
CA ALA A 94 -8.76 7.63 3.03
C ALA A 94 -7.72 8.45 2.26
N GLU A 95 -6.61 8.83 2.92
CA GLU A 95 -5.53 9.60 2.31
C GLU A 95 -4.92 8.87 1.11
N LYS A 96 -4.47 7.62 1.31
CA LYS A 96 -3.84 6.85 0.23
C LYS A 96 -4.84 6.52 -0.88
N LYS A 97 -6.12 6.25 -0.58
CA LYS A 97 -7.14 6.06 -1.62
C LYS A 97 -7.28 7.30 -2.49
N ALA A 98 -7.38 8.48 -1.87
CA ALA A 98 -7.50 9.74 -2.61
C ALA A 98 -6.29 9.97 -3.54
N ASP A 99 -5.08 9.73 -3.05
CA ASP A 99 -3.87 9.85 -3.86
C ASP A 99 -3.84 8.86 -5.04
N ARG A 100 -4.25 7.62 -4.80
CA ARG A 100 -4.19 6.53 -5.79
C ARG A 100 -5.26 6.73 -6.85
N MET A 101 -6.45 7.15 -6.44
CA MET A 101 -7.53 7.55 -7.34
C MET A 101 -7.13 8.75 -8.21
N LYS A 102 -6.49 9.77 -7.61
CA LYS A 102 -5.95 10.92 -8.37
C LYS A 102 -4.93 10.48 -9.40
N ARG A 103 -4.01 9.56 -9.04
CA ARG A 103 -3.02 9.01 -9.96
C ARG A 103 -3.68 8.19 -11.07
N LEU A 104 -4.67 7.35 -10.75
CA LEU A 104 -5.39 6.53 -11.71
C LEU A 104 -6.11 7.39 -12.76
N LYS A 105 -6.87 8.40 -12.32
CA LYS A 105 -7.50 9.39 -13.22
C LYS A 105 -6.48 10.00 -14.16
N ARG A 106 -5.37 10.48 -13.60
CA ARG A 106 -4.31 11.11 -14.39
C ARG A 106 -3.65 10.13 -15.37
N LEU A 107 -3.45 8.89 -14.97
CA LEU A 107 -2.88 7.85 -15.82
C LEU A 107 -3.79 7.58 -17.02
N CYS A 108 -5.10 7.43 -16.79
CA CYS A 108 -6.09 7.23 -17.85
C CYS A 108 -6.20 8.43 -18.79
N GLU A 109 -6.22 9.66 -18.26
CA GLU A 109 -6.22 10.89 -19.08
C GLU A 109 -5.01 10.99 -20.02
N LEU A 110 -3.82 10.67 -19.50
CA LEU A 110 -2.57 10.77 -20.28
C LEU A 110 -2.41 9.65 -21.32
N ASN A 111 -3.15 8.56 -21.15
CA ASN A 111 -3.05 7.36 -21.98
C ASN A 111 -4.39 7.06 -22.67
N GLU A 112 -5.20 8.09 -22.93
CA GLU A 112 -6.47 7.92 -23.64
C GLU A 112 -6.24 7.21 -24.98
N GLY A 113 -6.98 6.11 -25.22
CA GLY A 113 -6.82 5.27 -26.41
C GLY A 113 -5.57 4.35 -26.41
N SER A 114 -4.75 4.35 -25.36
CA SER A 114 -3.62 3.43 -25.21
C SER A 114 -4.08 2.04 -24.78
N CYS A 115 -3.51 1.02 -25.43
CA CYS A 115 -3.71 -0.40 -25.07
C CYS A 115 -2.39 -1.08 -24.71
N THR A 116 -1.37 -0.30 -24.30
CA THR A 116 -0.08 -0.89 -23.92
C THR A 116 -0.22 -1.72 -22.64
N LEU A 117 0.46 -2.87 -22.60
CA LEU A 117 0.41 -3.77 -21.43
C LEU A 117 0.85 -3.05 -20.15
N THR A 118 1.92 -2.26 -20.22
CA THR A 118 2.44 -1.50 -19.07
C THR A 118 1.39 -0.55 -18.48
N PHE A 119 0.63 0.14 -19.34
CA PHE A 119 -0.46 1.01 -18.90
C PHE A 119 -1.58 0.21 -18.23
N GLN A 120 -2.00 -0.91 -18.82
CA GLN A 120 -3.04 -1.77 -18.26
C GLN A 120 -2.64 -2.36 -16.91
N GLU A 121 -1.39 -2.81 -16.77
CA GLU A 121 -0.86 -3.34 -15.51
C GLU A 121 -0.81 -2.27 -14.41
N GLU A 122 -0.36 -1.05 -14.73
CA GLU A 122 -0.32 0.05 -13.76
C GLU A 122 -1.73 0.51 -13.36
N ALA A 123 -2.65 0.62 -14.32
CA ALA A 123 -4.04 0.98 -14.06
C ALA A 123 -4.74 -0.10 -13.21
N LEU A 124 -4.54 -1.38 -13.53
CA LEU A 124 -5.07 -2.49 -12.74
C LEU A 124 -4.53 -2.49 -11.32
N LEU A 125 -3.23 -2.25 -11.15
CA LEU A 125 -2.60 -2.17 -9.84
C LEU A 125 -3.23 -1.07 -8.99
N LEU A 126 -3.37 0.14 -9.53
CA LEU A 126 -4.00 1.26 -8.82
C LEU A 126 -5.48 0.99 -8.51
N ALA A 127 -6.22 0.39 -9.45
CA ALA A 127 -7.62 0.07 -9.27
C ALA A 127 -7.83 -1.00 -8.19
N GLN A 128 -7.00 -2.05 -8.16
CA GLN A 128 -7.01 -3.05 -7.10
C GLN A 128 -6.67 -2.43 -5.73
N ASP A 129 -5.69 -1.53 -5.70
CA ASP A 129 -5.23 -0.91 -4.46
C ASP A 129 -6.30 -0.01 -3.82
N VAL A 130 -7.04 0.75 -4.63
CA VAL A 130 -8.20 1.55 -4.18
C VAL A 130 -9.43 0.68 -3.91
N GLY A 131 -9.54 -0.45 -4.60
CA GLY A 131 -10.73 -1.30 -4.66
C GLY A 131 -11.39 -1.16 -6.03
N LEU A 132 -11.57 -2.27 -6.75
CA LEU A 132 -12.03 -2.27 -8.14
C LEU A 132 -13.38 -1.59 -8.32
N GLU A 133 -14.35 -1.86 -7.43
CA GLU A 133 -15.69 -1.26 -7.50
C GLU A 133 -15.64 0.27 -7.37
N GLU A 134 -14.85 0.78 -6.42
CA GLU A 134 -14.67 2.21 -6.21
C GLU A 134 -13.94 2.88 -7.38
N ALA A 135 -12.96 2.19 -7.97
CA ALA A 135 -12.24 2.65 -9.14
C ALA A 135 -13.15 2.75 -10.38
N HIS A 136 -13.94 1.70 -10.65
CA HIS A 136 -14.92 1.67 -11.74
C HIS A 136 -16.01 2.74 -11.60
N ALA A 137 -16.38 3.12 -10.38
CA ALA A 137 -17.36 4.17 -10.15
C ALA A 137 -16.86 5.56 -10.54
N GLN A 138 -15.55 5.77 -10.69
CA GLN A 138 -14.95 7.09 -10.93
C GLN A 138 -14.18 7.20 -12.25
N VAL A 139 -13.77 6.08 -12.84
CA VAL A 139 -12.95 6.04 -14.06
C VAL A 139 -13.44 4.90 -14.95
N ASP A 140 -13.52 5.14 -16.26
CA ASP A 140 -13.74 4.05 -17.21
C ASP A 140 -12.49 3.15 -17.27
N LEU A 141 -12.66 1.90 -16.85
CA LEU A 141 -11.61 0.89 -16.83
C LEU A 141 -11.99 -0.32 -17.71
N SER A 142 -12.85 -0.12 -18.71
CA SER A 142 -13.29 -1.16 -19.65
C SER A 142 -12.14 -1.80 -20.45
N PHE A 143 -11.01 -1.10 -20.55
CA PHE A 143 -9.77 -1.58 -21.19
C PHE A 143 -8.98 -2.59 -20.34
N LEU A 144 -9.31 -2.74 -19.05
CA LEU A 144 -8.66 -3.73 -18.21
C LEU A 144 -9.18 -5.13 -18.56
N PRO A 145 -8.34 -6.18 -18.51
CA PRO A 145 -8.80 -7.54 -18.69
C PRO A 145 -9.88 -7.82 -17.64
N GLN A 146 -11.10 -8.14 -18.09
CA GLN A 146 -12.13 -8.63 -17.19
C GLN A 146 -11.55 -9.85 -16.49
N ALA A 147 -11.62 -9.89 -15.16
CA ALA A 147 -11.28 -11.09 -14.43
C ALA A 147 -12.20 -12.19 -14.95
N GLU A 148 -11.69 -13.04 -15.85
CA GLU A 148 -12.37 -14.26 -16.23
C GLU A 148 -12.58 -15.01 -14.92
N LYS A 149 -13.81 -15.04 -14.44
CA LYS A 149 -14.25 -15.99 -13.43
C LYS A 149 -13.75 -17.33 -13.95
N SER A 150 -12.72 -17.90 -13.32
CA SER A 150 -12.14 -19.18 -13.74
C SER A 150 -13.29 -20.14 -13.92
N LYS A 151 -13.66 -20.41 -15.19
CA LYS A 151 -14.56 -21.49 -15.52
C LYS A 151 -13.77 -22.72 -15.13
N VAL A 152 -14.04 -23.24 -13.95
CA VAL A 152 -13.57 -24.55 -13.51
C VAL A 152 -14.17 -25.53 -14.52
N VAL A 153 -13.40 -25.87 -15.55
CA VAL A 153 -13.73 -26.96 -16.45
C VAL A 153 -13.51 -28.22 -15.63
N ARG A 154 -14.59 -28.74 -15.05
CA ARG A 154 -14.61 -30.09 -14.51
C ARG A 154 -14.48 -31.03 -15.71
N ILE A 155 -13.30 -31.62 -15.88
CA ILE A 155 -13.11 -32.77 -16.75
C ILE A 155 -13.82 -33.93 -16.03
N ALA A 156 -14.85 -34.47 -16.68
CA ALA A 156 -15.59 -35.65 -16.23
C ALA A 156 -14.86 -36.94 -16.63
#